data_AF-A0A321L7W3-F1
#
_entry.id   AF-A0A321L7W3-F1
#
_cell.length_a   1.000
_cell.length_b   1.000
_cell.length_c   1.000
_cell.angle_alpha   90.00
_cell.angle_beta   90.00
_cell.angle_gamma   90.00
#
_symmetry.space_group_name_H-M   'P 1'
#
loop_
_entity.id
_entity.type
_entity.pdbx_description
1 polymer ?
#
loop_
_entity_poly.entity_id
_entity_poly.type
_entity_poly.pdbx_seq_one_letter_code
_entity_poly.pdbx_strand_id
1 'polypeptide(L)' 'KDHAPENMAILRHIALNLLKHDKTEKVGVKSKRLNAGWNESYLMKVVGL' A
#
# COMPACT_ATOMS: atom_id res chain seq x y z
N LYS A 1 1.17 -27.08 4.15
CA LYS A 1 -0.17 -26.68 3.67
C LYS A 1 -0.64 -25.56 4.61
N ASP A 2 -1.18 -24.48 4.05
CA ASP A 2 -1.68 -23.25 4.72
C ASP A 2 -0.66 -22.14 5.09
N HIS A 3 -0.22 -21.38 4.08
CA HIS A 3 0.54 -20.12 4.24
C HIS A 3 -0.31 -18.86 4.01
N ALA A 4 -1.63 -18.99 3.82
CA ALA A 4 -2.49 -17.85 3.47
C ALA A 4 -2.46 -16.72 4.51
N PRO A 5 -2.53 -16.97 5.84
CA PRO A 5 -2.45 -15.92 6.84
C PRO A 5 -1.09 -15.23 6.87
N GLU A 6 -0.01 -16.00 6.76
CA GLU A 6 1.37 -15.51 6.74
C GLU A 6 1.65 -14.66 5.50
N ASN A 7 1.29 -15.16 4.32
CA ASN A 7 1.39 -14.43 3.06
C ASN A 7 0.60 -13.11 3.12
N MET A 8 -0.61 -13.14 3.70
CA MET A 8 -1.42 -11.93 3.84
C MET A 8 -0.78 -10.93 4.83
N ALA A 9 -0.14 -11.40 5.90
CA ALA A 9 0.61 -10.54 6.81
C ALA A 9 1.79 -9.88 6.08
N ILE A 10 2.57 -10.65 5.31
CA ILE A 10 3.70 -10.15 4.51
C ILE A 10 3.23 -9.10 3.51
N LEU A 11 2.15 -9.36 2.76
CA LEU A 11 1.57 -8.40 1.82
C LEU A 11 1.17 -7.08 2.49
N ARG A 12 0.57 -7.13 3.70
CA ARG A 12 0.24 -5.92 4.47
C ARG A 12 1.48 -5.15 4.89
N HIS A 13 2.55 -5.83 5.29
CA HIS A 13 3.82 -5.20 5.63
C HIS A 13 4.45 -4.50 4.42
N ILE A 14 4.45 -5.16 3.26
CA ILE A 14 4.94 -4.57 2.00
C ILE A 14 4.13 -3.33 1.64
N ALA A 15 2.79 -3.43 1.61
CA ALA A 15 1.91 -2.31 1.28
C ALA A 15 2.09 -1.11 2.23
N LEU A 16 2.21 -1.36 3.54
CA LEU A 16 2.48 -0.31 4.53
C LEU A 16 3.83 0.36 4.30
N ASN A 17 4.87 -0.39 3.96
CA ASN A 17 6.18 0.16 3.67
C ASN A 17 6.17 1.04 2.42
N LEU A 18 5.50 0.61 1.35
CA LEU A 18 5.35 1.42 0.13
C LEU A 18 4.65 2.76 0.42
N LEU A 19 3.51 2.72 1.15
CA LEU A 19 2.75 3.93 1.49
C LEU A 19 3.53 4.89 2.40
N LYS A 20 4.41 4.37 3.27
CA LYS A 20 5.30 5.20 4.12
C LYS A 20 6.43 5.85 3.33
N HIS A 21 6.92 5.19 2.28
CA HIS A 21 8.00 5.70 1.43
C HIS A 21 7.51 6.70 0.37
N ASP A 22 6.23 6.69 0.00
CA ASP A 22 5.66 7.72 -0.86
C ASP A 22 5.77 9.11 -0.21
N LYS A 23 6.52 10.02 -0.83
CA LYS A 23 6.70 11.41 -0.37
C LYS A 23 5.85 12.41 -1.14
N THR A 24 5.07 11.95 -2.11
CA THR A 24 4.35 12.84 -3.02
C THR A 24 3.08 13.39 -2.38
N GLU A 25 2.36 12.55 -1.66
CA GLU A 25 1.20 12.95 -0.89
C GLU A 25 1.60 13.33 0.55
N LYS A 26 1.34 14.58 0.93
CA LYS A 26 1.65 15.13 2.27
C LYS A 26 0.52 14.84 3.28
N VAL A 27 -0.01 13.62 3.26
CA VAL A 27 -1.09 13.17 4.15
C VAL A 27 -0.69 11.92 4.94
N GLY A 28 -1.44 11.59 5.98
CA GLY A 28 -1.18 10.40 6.79
C GLY A 28 -1.37 9.08 6.02
N VAL A 29 -0.73 8.00 6.49
CA VAL A 29 -0.77 6.66 5.86
C VAL A 29 -2.19 6.14 5.67
N LYS A 30 -3.11 6.44 6.60
CA LYS A 30 -4.54 6.07 6.49
C LYS A 30 -5.17 6.68 5.24
N SER A 31 -4.95 7.97 4.99
CA SER A 31 -5.49 8.68 3.83
C SER A 31 -4.83 8.20 2.54
N LYS A 32 -3.52 7.95 2.52
CA LYS A 32 -2.83 7.35 1.37
C LYS A 32 -3.41 5.99 1.01
N ARG A 33 -3.68 5.12 2.00
CA ARG A 33 -4.31 3.82 1.77
C ARG A 33 -5.70 3.95 1.16
N LEU A 34 -6.51 4.89 1.63
CA LEU A 34 -7.85 5.15 1.05
C LEU A 34 -7.74 5.68 -0.38
N ASN A 35 -6.85 6.63 -0.64
CA ASN A 35 -6.58 7.15 -1.98
C ASN A 35 -6.17 6.01 -2.93
N ALA A 36 -5.22 5.15 -2.53
CA ALA A 36 -4.80 4.00 -3.34
C ALA A 36 -5.92 2.96 -3.56
N GLY A 37 -6.93 2.92 -2.69
CA GLY A 37 -8.10 2.07 -2.85
C GLY A 37 -9.16 2.63 -3.82
N TRP A 38 -9.13 3.93 -4.11
CA TRP A 38 -10.15 4.61 -4.93
C TRP A 38 -9.60 5.28 -6.20
N ASN A 39 -8.28 5.46 -6.27
CA ASN A 39 -7.59 6.09 -7.38
C ASN A 39 -6.53 5.13 -7.94
N GLU A 40 -6.84 4.54 -9.09
CA GLU A 40 -5.96 3.59 -9.78
C GLU A 40 -4.63 4.21 -10.20
N SER A 41 -4.62 5.48 -10.62
CA SER A 41 -3.38 6.17 -10.99
C SER A 41 -2.44 6.33 -9.79
N TYR A 42 -3.00 6.64 -8.63
CA TYR A 42 -2.22 6.70 -7.39
C TYR A 42 -1.79 5.31 -6.91
N LEU A 43 -2.63 4.29 -7.08
CA LEU A 43 -2.27 2.90 -6.80
C LEU A 43 -1.06 2.46 -7.63
N MET A 44 -1.11 2.62 -8.96
CA MET A 44 -0.05 2.26 -9.90
C MET A 44 1.28 2.90 -9.47
N LYS A 45 1.26 4.20 -9.18
CA LYS A 45 2.41 4.93 -8.63
C LYS A 45 2.98 4.31 -7.34
N VAL A 46 2.12 3.96 -6.38
CA VAL A 46 2.55 3.38 -5.09
C VAL A 46 3.17 1.98 -5.29
N VAL A 47 2.65 1.19 -6.23
CA VAL A 47 3.18 -0.15 -6.53
C VAL A 47 4.33 -0.15 -7.55
N GLY A 48 4.66 1.01 -8.13
CA GLY A 48 5.77 1.19 -9.06
C GLY A 48 5.49 0.69 -10.49
N LEU A 49 4.22 0.73 -10.91
CA LEU A 49 3.74 0.43 -12.27
C LEU A 49 3.33 1.73 -12.97
#